data_AF-A0A0D3C5Y2-F1
#
_entry.id   AF-A0A0D3C5Y2-F1
#
_cell.length_a   1.000
_cell.length_b   1.000
_cell.length_c   1.000
_cell.angle_alpha   90.00
_cell.angle_beta   90.00
_cell.angle_gamma   90.00
#
_symmetry.space_group_name_H-M   'P 1'
#
loop_
_entity.id
_entity.type
_entity.pdbx_description
1 polymer ?
#
loop_
_entity_poly.entity_id
_entity_poly.type
_entity_poly.pdbx_seq_one_letter_code
_entity_poly.pdbx_strand_id
1 'polypeptide(L)'
;MSGDDAAAKTGKIAVWWDMKDCPVTEGIDAHRVRPSIEGGFRELGYSGPVSIKAYGDQKRTPDHLLQALSSTGVAVVHIRSESTCALMYNDMVKWREDNLPPATMMIITNQILDVFQLDLARLQQRTRYDLFLAYSVKPRAELYLATREVWLWEKLLLGTTTSTSADTAGELSIEVLYPQPTQLLSVTFNWGKNYAATPENATAKIHVFWDMFDCPIPGGYDPRRVRPSLEGAFKKLGYSGPVSITAYGDHKQTSDVHLQALSTTGIDVAHVIPEKIFSLMYDDLMDWQDDNPAPAIIMLISDEPVDFLGDILALLQQQQKYNLFWAYSFRPREMSIMLTSAEWLWDRLLA
;
A
#
# COMPACT_ATOMS: atom_id res chain seq x y z
N MET A 1 -8.29 -22.50 -6.36
CA MET A 1 -8.43 -21.21 -7.08
C MET A 1 -9.82 -20.68 -6.76
N SER A 2 -9.92 -19.51 -6.14
CA SER A 2 -11.21 -18.87 -5.86
C SER A 2 -11.87 -18.44 -7.19
N GLY A 3 -13.21 -18.36 -7.22
CA GLY A 3 -13.94 -17.95 -8.43
C GLY A 3 -13.55 -16.56 -8.96
N ASP A 4 -13.12 -15.67 -8.08
CA ASP A 4 -12.66 -14.31 -8.41
C ASP A 4 -11.37 -14.31 -9.25
N ASP A 5 -10.44 -15.23 -9.00
CA ASP A 5 -9.15 -15.30 -9.70
C ASP A 5 -9.34 -15.76 -11.16
N ALA A 6 -10.29 -16.67 -11.40
CA ALA A 6 -10.66 -17.09 -12.75
C ALA A 6 -11.39 -15.97 -13.53
N ALA A 7 -12.21 -15.17 -12.84
CA ALA A 7 -12.91 -14.04 -13.43
C ALA A 7 -11.94 -12.89 -13.78
N ALA A 8 -10.94 -12.61 -12.94
CA ALA A 8 -9.93 -11.60 -13.24
C ALA A 8 -9.08 -11.96 -14.47
N LYS A 9 -8.69 -13.24 -14.59
CA LYS A 9 -7.92 -13.76 -15.72
C LYS A 9 -8.65 -13.66 -17.07
N THR A 10 -9.97 -13.64 -17.07
CA THR A 10 -10.79 -13.50 -18.29
C THR A 10 -11.40 -12.10 -18.44
N GLY A 11 -11.23 -11.23 -17.44
CA GLY A 11 -11.73 -9.87 -17.39
C GLY A 11 -10.94 -8.87 -18.24
N LYS A 12 -11.48 -7.65 -18.37
CA LYS A 12 -10.82 -6.59 -19.15
C LYS A 12 -9.44 -6.25 -18.57
N ILE A 13 -8.49 -6.03 -19.48
CA ILE A 13 -7.13 -5.62 -19.16
C ILE A 13 -6.89 -4.23 -19.74
N ALA A 14 -6.53 -3.27 -18.89
CA ALA A 14 -6.16 -1.92 -19.31
C ALA A 14 -4.68 -1.65 -19.04
N VAL A 15 -3.99 -1.15 -20.06
CA VAL A 15 -2.54 -0.88 -20.05
C VAL A 15 -2.33 0.61 -20.31
N TRP A 16 -1.63 1.28 -19.39
CA TRP A 16 -1.18 2.66 -19.55
C TRP A 16 0.33 2.69 -19.66
N TRP A 17 0.83 3.24 -20.76
CA TRP A 17 2.25 3.19 -21.10
C TRP A 17 2.85 4.58 -21.33
N ASP A 18 3.80 4.95 -20.49
CA ASP A 18 4.65 6.13 -20.69
C ASP A 18 5.75 5.81 -21.72
N MET A 19 5.62 6.32 -22.93
CA MET A 19 6.58 6.10 -24.02
C MET A 19 7.92 6.81 -23.80
N LYS A 20 7.96 7.82 -22.92
CA LYS A 20 9.20 8.55 -22.61
C LYS A 20 10.03 7.76 -21.60
N ASP A 21 9.39 7.25 -20.56
CA ASP A 21 10.06 6.44 -19.52
C ASP A 21 10.41 5.05 -20.02
N CYS A 22 9.56 4.46 -20.84
CA CYS A 22 9.71 3.12 -21.40
C CYS A 22 9.63 3.15 -22.93
N PRO A 23 10.65 3.71 -23.62
CA PRO A 23 10.63 3.80 -25.09
C PRO A 23 10.78 2.41 -25.72
N VAL A 24 10.33 2.27 -26.98
CA VAL A 24 10.73 1.12 -27.80
C VAL A 24 12.21 1.31 -28.14
N THR A 25 13.06 0.39 -27.71
CA THR A 25 14.51 0.48 -27.94
C THR A 25 14.85 0.33 -29.42
N GLU A 26 15.94 0.97 -29.83
CA GLU A 26 16.40 0.92 -31.22
C GLU A 26 16.68 -0.53 -31.64
N GLY A 27 16.17 -0.92 -32.81
CA GLY A 27 16.28 -2.30 -33.32
C GLY A 27 15.13 -3.23 -32.94
N ILE A 28 14.24 -2.84 -32.02
CA ILE A 28 12.99 -3.57 -31.77
C ILE A 28 11.89 -3.09 -32.73
N ASP A 29 11.29 -4.03 -33.46
CA ASP A 29 10.11 -3.74 -34.28
C ASP A 29 8.91 -3.40 -33.37
N ALA A 30 8.39 -2.18 -33.52
CA ALA A 30 7.27 -1.68 -32.73
C ALA A 30 5.97 -2.45 -32.94
N HIS A 31 5.81 -3.19 -34.03
CA HIS A 31 4.67 -4.11 -34.20
C HIS A 31 4.66 -5.22 -33.13
N ARG A 32 5.79 -5.47 -32.46
CA ARG A 32 5.90 -6.45 -31.38
C ARG A 32 5.37 -5.96 -30.04
N VAL A 33 5.18 -4.65 -29.83
CA VAL A 33 4.79 -4.12 -28.51
C VAL A 33 3.51 -4.76 -27.98
N ARG A 34 2.40 -4.71 -28.73
CA ARG A 34 1.14 -5.34 -28.31
C ARG A 34 1.29 -6.86 -28.16
N PRO A 35 1.78 -7.62 -29.17
CA PRO A 35 1.94 -9.07 -29.04
C PRO A 35 2.79 -9.50 -27.84
N SER A 36 3.84 -8.76 -27.51
CA SER A 36 4.71 -9.05 -26.36
C SER A 36 3.99 -8.82 -25.03
N ILE A 37 3.25 -7.71 -24.88
CA ILE A 37 2.43 -7.44 -23.70
C ILE A 37 1.34 -8.51 -23.53
N GLU A 38 0.60 -8.82 -24.60
CA GLU A 38 -0.45 -9.85 -24.60
C GLU A 38 0.12 -11.25 -24.34
N GLY A 39 1.32 -11.53 -24.84
CA GLY A 39 2.07 -12.77 -24.58
C GLY A 39 2.40 -12.92 -23.10
N GLY A 40 2.96 -11.87 -22.47
CA GLY A 40 3.27 -11.87 -21.03
C GLY A 40 2.06 -12.14 -20.14
N PHE A 41 0.90 -11.53 -20.46
CA PHE A 41 -0.35 -11.85 -19.79
C PHE A 41 -0.77 -13.32 -19.97
N ARG A 42 -0.67 -13.84 -21.20
CA ARG A 42 -1.08 -15.20 -21.54
C ARG A 42 -0.24 -16.27 -20.83
N GLU A 43 1.06 -16.04 -20.67
CA GLU A 43 1.96 -16.92 -19.92
C GLU A 43 1.51 -17.11 -18.47
N LEU A 44 0.86 -16.10 -17.88
CA LEU A 44 0.32 -16.13 -16.52
C LEU A 44 -1.16 -16.55 -16.47
N GLY A 45 -1.72 -16.90 -17.63
CA GLY A 45 -3.10 -17.37 -17.79
C GLY A 45 -4.15 -16.27 -17.95
N TYR A 46 -3.74 -15.02 -18.18
CA TYR A 46 -4.66 -13.91 -18.46
C TYR A 46 -4.99 -13.88 -19.95
N SER A 47 -6.27 -14.00 -20.29
CA SER A 47 -6.78 -14.12 -21.66
C SER A 47 -7.87 -13.12 -22.00
N GLY A 48 -8.19 -12.20 -21.09
CA GLY A 48 -9.18 -11.17 -21.30
C GLY A 48 -8.77 -10.10 -22.33
N PRO A 49 -9.72 -9.28 -22.80
CA PRO A 49 -9.47 -8.28 -23.84
C PRO A 49 -8.52 -7.18 -23.36
N VAL A 50 -7.46 -6.91 -24.14
CA VAL A 50 -6.39 -5.94 -23.80
C VAL A 50 -6.57 -4.61 -24.53
N SER A 51 -6.73 -3.54 -23.75
CA SER A 51 -6.71 -2.16 -24.23
C SER A 51 -5.39 -1.48 -23.84
N ILE A 52 -4.69 -0.89 -24.81
CA ILE A 52 -3.38 -0.27 -24.60
C ILE A 52 -3.44 1.20 -25.01
N LYS A 53 -3.14 2.09 -24.06
CA LYS A 53 -2.94 3.52 -24.30
C LYS A 53 -1.47 3.88 -24.08
N ALA A 54 -0.83 4.38 -25.13
CA ALA A 54 0.54 4.86 -25.11
C ALA A 54 0.55 6.38 -25.05
N TYR A 55 1.36 6.96 -24.17
CA TYR A 55 1.38 8.38 -23.89
C TYR A 55 2.75 8.95 -24.27
N GLY A 56 2.77 9.93 -25.17
CA GLY A 56 4.02 10.52 -25.65
C GLY A 56 3.84 11.71 -26.57
N ASP A 57 4.91 12.46 -26.79
CA ASP A 57 4.90 13.57 -27.74
C ASP A 57 5.02 13.05 -29.17
N GLN A 58 3.86 12.85 -29.83
CA GLN A 58 3.79 12.46 -31.24
C GLN A 58 4.63 13.32 -32.19
N LYS A 59 4.96 14.57 -31.88
CA LYS A 59 5.83 15.40 -32.75
C LYS A 59 7.31 15.03 -32.65
N ARG A 60 7.69 14.37 -31.56
CA ARG A 60 9.06 13.89 -31.30
C ARG A 60 9.20 12.39 -31.54
N THR A 61 8.10 11.67 -31.69
CA THR A 61 8.07 10.24 -32.02
C THR A 61 8.14 10.05 -33.53
N PRO A 62 9.02 9.19 -34.06
CA PRO A 62 9.08 8.92 -35.49
C PRO A 62 7.75 8.37 -36.06
N ASP A 63 7.37 8.83 -37.26
CA ASP A 63 6.09 8.45 -37.89
C ASP A 63 5.94 6.94 -38.09
N HIS A 64 7.03 6.24 -38.47
CA HIS A 64 7.00 4.79 -38.65
C HIS A 64 6.67 4.05 -37.34
N LEU A 65 7.13 4.57 -36.20
CA LEU A 65 6.82 4.02 -34.88
C LEU A 65 5.35 4.26 -34.54
N LEU A 66 4.83 5.47 -34.77
CA LEU A 66 3.41 5.78 -34.56
C LEU A 66 2.48 4.92 -35.43
N GLN A 67 2.84 4.72 -36.70
CA GLN A 67 2.10 3.89 -37.63
C GLN A 67 2.09 2.41 -37.20
N ALA A 68 3.24 1.87 -36.77
CA ALA A 68 3.33 0.49 -36.28
C ALA A 68 2.53 0.25 -34.99
N LEU A 69 2.53 1.21 -34.06
CA LEU A 69 1.71 1.15 -32.85
C LEU A 69 0.21 1.22 -33.20
N SER A 70 -0.18 2.15 -34.08
CA SER A 70 -1.59 2.28 -34.48
C SER A 70 -2.09 1.08 -35.27
N SER A 71 -1.25 0.45 -36.12
CA SER A 71 -1.64 -0.71 -36.94
C SER A 71 -1.93 -1.95 -36.09
N THR A 72 -1.28 -2.05 -34.93
CA THR A 72 -1.56 -3.08 -33.92
C THR A 72 -2.67 -2.68 -32.95
N GLY A 73 -3.30 -1.52 -33.11
CA GLY A 73 -4.40 -1.07 -32.25
C GLY A 73 -3.95 -0.52 -30.89
N VAL A 74 -2.70 -0.09 -30.75
CA VAL A 74 -2.26 0.73 -29.61
C VAL A 74 -2.75 2.17 -29.82
N ALA A 75 -3.50 2.70 -28.87
CA ALA A 75 -4.00 4.08 -28.94
C ALA A 75 -2.92 5.05 -28.44
N VAL A 76 -2.35 5.86 -29.33
CA VAL A 76 -1.33 6.85 -28.95
C VAL A 76 -1.96 8.19 -28.60
N VAL A 77 -1.80 8.62 -27.35
CA VAL A 77 -2.26 9.90 -26.83
C VAL A 77 -1.14 10.93 -26.95
N HIS A 78 -1.38 12.00 -27.73
CA HIS A 78 -0.43 13.11 -27.85
C HIS A 78 -0.36 13.93 -26.57
N ILE A 79 0.85 14.05 -26.01
CA ILE A 79 1.14 14.89 -24.85
C ILE A 79 2.08 16.02 -25.24
N ARG A 80 1.77 17.24 -24.76
CA ARG A 80 2.58 18.45 -24.96
C ARG A 80 3.32 18.91 -23.71
N SER A 81 3.03 18.35 -22.54
CA SER A 81 3.57 18.78 -21.24
C SER A 81 4.52 17.77 -20.62
N GLU A 82 5.26 18.20 -19.60
CA GLU A 82 6.15 17.34 -18.80
C GLU A 82 5.40 16.34 -17.91
N SER A 83 4.07 16.40 -17.81
CA SER A 83 3.30 15.60 -16.86
C SER A 83 2.54 14.45 -17.53
N THR A 84 3.27 13.59 -18.26
CA THR A 84 2.73 12.35 -18.85
C THR A 84 1.98 11.51 -17.82
N CYS A 85 2.58 11.36 -16.64
CA CYS A 85 2.04 10.57 -15.55
C CYS A 85 0.72 11.12 -14.98
N ALA A 86 0.49 12.44 -14.93
CA ALA A 86 -0.79 12.98 -14.47
C ALA A 86 -1.94 12.67 -15.44
N LEU A 87 -1.69 12.70 -16.75
CA LEU A 87 -2.70 12.32 -17.74
C LEU A 87 -2.98 10.81 -17.69
N MET A 88 -1.94 9.99 -17.58
CA MET A 88 -2.06 8.55 -17.36
C MET A 88 -2.90 8.24 -16.10
N TYR A 89 -2.57 8.87 -14.98
CA TYR A 89 -3.29 8.72 -13.72
C TYR A 89 -4.77 9.10 -13.86
N ASN A 90 -5.07 10.25 -14.47
CA ASN A 90 -6.45 10.69 -14.68
C ASN A 90 -7.25 9.70 -15.56
N ASP A 91 -6.64 9.16 -16.61
CA ASP A 91 -7.27 8.15 -17.46
C ASP A 91 -7.48 6.82 -16.73
N MET A 92 -6.54 6.43 -15.86
CA MET A 92 -6.65 5.25 -15.01
C MET A 92 -7.81 5.41 -14.01
N VAL A 93 -7.89 6.55 -13.33
CA VAL A 93 -8.96 6.84 -12.36
C VAL A 93 -10.34 6.82 -13.04
N LYS A 94 -10.48 7.42 -14.23
CA LYS A 94 -11.74 7.37 -14.99
C LYS A 94 -12.08 5.94 -15.41
N TRP A 95 -11.10 5.19 -15.89
CA TRP A 95 -11.35 3.82 -16.35
C TRP A 95 -11.86 2.92 -15.23
N ARG A 96 -11.32 3.03 -14.02
CA ARG A 96 -11.75 2.19 -12.88
C ARG A 96 -13.17 2.53 -12.38
N GLU A 97 -13.68 3.74 -12.62
CA GLU A 97 -15.07 4.10 -12.31
C GLU A 97 -16.07 3.27 -13.13
N ASP A 98 -15.75 3.00 -14.40
CA ASP A 98 -16.58 2.22 -15.32
C ASP A 98 -16.28 0.71 -15.32
N ASN A 99 -15.19 0.29 -14.67
CA ASN A 99 -14.70 -1.09 -14.69
C ASN A 99 -14.37 -1.55 -13.27
N LEU A 100 -15.41 -1.89 -12.51
CA LEU A 100 -15.28 -2.48 -11.18
C LEU A 100 -14.62 -3.87 -11.26
N PRO A 101 -13.93 -4.33 -10.21
CA PRO A 101 -13.37 -5.67 -10.18
C PRO A 101 -14.43 -6.76 -10.32
N PRO A 102 -14.07 -7.95 -10.86
CA PRO A 102 -12.72 -8.38 -11.22
C PRO A 102 -12.24 -7.77 -12.55
N ALA A 103 -11.09 -7.09 -12.53
CA ALA A 103 -10.47 -6.45 -13.69
C ALA A 103 -8.96 -6.29 -13.48
N THR A 104 -8.22 -6.15 -14.57
CA THR A 104 -6.75 -6.14 -14.56
C THR A 104 -6.21 -4.81 -15.06
N MET A 105 -5.21 -4.28 -14.37
CA MET A 105 -4.52 -3.04 -14.71
C MET A 105 -3.02 -3.28 -14.88
N MET A 106 -2.41 -2.64 -15.88
CA MET A 106 -0.97 -2.63 -16.07
C MET A 106 -0.47 -1.20 -16.23
N ILE A 107 0.55 -0.83 -15.44
CA ILE A 107 1.19 0.48 -15.50
C ILE A 107 2.63 0.31 -15.99
N ILE A 108 2.98 1.01 -17.07
CA ILE A 108 4.32 0.98 -17.67
C ILE A 108 4.95 2.37 -17.56
N THR A 109 5.82 2.56 -16.58
CA THR A 109 6.45 3.86 -16.25
C THR A 109 7.61 3.66 -15.28
N ASN A 110 8.56 4.61 -15.24
CA ASN A 110 9.60 4.63 -14.20
C ASN A 110 9.16 5.47 -12.97
N GLN A 111 8.00 6.13 -13.03
CA GLN A 111 7.48 7.05 -11.99
C GLN A 111 6.41 6.40 -11.10
N ILE A 112 6.46 5.06 -10.94
CA ILE A 112 5.45 4.34 -10.16
C ILE A 112 5.41 4.80 -8.70
N LEU A 113 6.59 5.05 -8.11
CA LEU A 113 6.76 5.52 -6.72
C LEU A 113 6.15 6.90 -6.52
N ASP A 114 6.36 7.81 -7.45
CA ASP A 114 6.06 9.23 -7.26
C ASP A 114 4.57 9.55 -7.46
N VAL A 115 3.91 8.87 -8.41
CA VAL A 115 2.57 9.28 -8.86
C VAL A 115 1.49 8.25 -8.53
N PHE A 116 1.78 6.96 -8.60
CA PHE A 116 0.75 5.91 -8.62
C PHE A 116 0.69 5.08 -7.34
N GLN A 117 1.84 4.85 -6.67
CA GLN A 117 1.96 3.88 -5.58
C GLN A 117 0.93 4.09 -4.47
N LEU A 118 0.80 5.31 -3.94
CA LEU A 118 -0.08 5.58 -2.79
C LEU A 118 -1.55 5.30 -3.10
N ASP A 119 -2.05 5.76 -4.26
CA ASP A 119 -3.44 5.50 -4.67
C ASP A 119 -3.68 4.02 -4.97
N LEU A 120 -2.76 3.36 -5.69
CA LEU A 120 -2.90 1.94 -6.03
C LEU A 120 -2.82 1.04 -4.80
N ALA A 121 -1.90 1.30 -3.86
CA ALA A 121 -1.80 0.55 -2.61
C ALA A 121 -3.09 0.66 -1.79
N ARG A 122 -3.65 1.87 -1.68
CA ARG A 122 -4.93 2.10 -0.99
C ARG A 122 -6.11 1.50 -1.74
N LEU A 123 -6.07 1.47 -3.06
CA LEU A 123 -7.08 0.82 -3.89
C LEU A 123 -7.11 -0.69 -3.62
N GLN A 124 -5.95 -1.35 -3.57
CA GLN A 124 -5.84 -2.81 -3.32
C GLN A 124 -6.33 -3.23 -1.93
N GLN A 125 -6.27 -2.32 -0.96
CA GLN A 125 -6.85 -2.52 0.38
C GLN A 125 -8.39 -2.51 0.35
N ARG A 126 -9.01 -1.93 -0.68
CA ARG A 126 -10.49 -1.86 -0.84
C ARG A 126 -11.03 -2.87 -1.82
N THR A 127 -10.32 -3.05 -2.94
CA THR A 127 -10.85 -3.74 -4.11
C THR A 127 -9.78 -4.63 -4.73
N ARG A 128 -10.20 -5.68 -5.44
CA ARG A 128 -9.32 -6.74 -5.96
C ARG A 128 -9.02 -6.54 -7.45
N TYR A 129 -8.33 -5.47 -7.81
CA TYR A 129 -7.71 -5.38 -9.13
C TYR A 129 -6.43 -6.23 -9.16
N ASP A 130 -6.24 -6.97 -10.25
CA ASP A 130 -4.94 -7.57 -10.53
C ASP A 130 -4.02 -6.51 -11.14
N LEU A 131 -2.88 -6.26 -10.48
CA LEU A 131 -1.92 -5.24 -10.89
C LEU A 131 -0.67 -5.87 -11.51
N PHE A 132 -0.26 -5.31 -12.64
CA PHE A 132 0.97 -5.62 -13.34
C PHE A 132 1.79 -4.35 -13.53
N LEU A 133 3.11 -4.47 -13.46
CA LEU A 133 4.00 -3.34 -13.67
C LEU A 133 5.04 -3.65 -14.73
N ALA A 134 5.46 -2.62 -15.45
CA ALA A 134 6.71 -2.67 -16.20
C ALA A 134 7.47 -1.34 -16.09
N TYR A 135 8.79 -1.42 -16.03
CA TYR A 135 9.66 -0.26 -16.00
C TYR A 135 10.93 -0.53 -16.81
N SER A 136 11.56 0.52 -17.31
CA SER A 136 12.89 0.41 -17.94
C SER A 136 14.00 0.53 -16.91
N VAL A 137 13.74 1.24 -15.81
CA VAL A 137 14.66 1.39 -14.68
C VAL A 137 13.98 0.88 -13.43
N LYS A 138 14.63 -0.07 -12.75
CA LYS A 138 14.12 -0.59 -11.47
C LYS A 138 14.00 0.55 -10.45
N PRO A 139 12.85 0.69 -9.78
CA PRO A 139 12.69 1.63 -8.68
C PRO A 139 13.79 1.42 -7.63
N ARG A 140 14.30 2.52 -7.09
CA ARG A 140 15.36 2.48 -6.07
C ARG A 140 14.83 2.13 -4.68
N ALA A 141 13.59 2.50 -4.39
CA ALA A 141 12.87 2.14 -3.18
C ALA A 141 11.98 0.92 -3.43
N GLU A 142 11.60 0.25 -2.34
CA GLU A 142 10.65 -0.86 -2.40
C GLU A 142 9.26 -0.40 -2.84
N LEU A 143 8.56 -1.30 -3.56
CA LEU A 143 7.19 -1.06 -3.99
C LEU A 143 6.24 -1.75 -3.02
N TYR A 144 5.31 -0.99 -2.45
CA TYR A 144 4.30 -1.52 -1.52
C TYR A 144 2.99 -1.82 -2.23
N LEU A 145 3.13 -2.48 -3.38
CA LEU A 145 2.05 -2.90 -4.26
C LEU A 145 2.07 -4.42 -4.39
N ALA A 146 0.95 -5.07 -4.11
CA ALA A 146 0.79 -6.49 -4.38
C ALA A 146 0.60 -6.71 -5.90
N THR A 147 1.68 -6.97 -6.63
CA THR A 147 1.63 -7.20 -8.08
C THR A 147 1.59 -8.69 -8.44
N ARG A 148 0.97 -9.02 -9.58
CA ARG A 148 0.96 -10.37 -10.14
C ARG A 148 2.26 -10.71 -10.88
N GLU A 149 2.84 -9.72 -11.54
CA GLU A 149 4.16 -9.81 -12.16
C GLU A 149 4.71 -8.40 -12.41
N VAL A 150 6.04 -8.30 -12.44
CA VAL A 150 6.78 -7.08 -12.75
C VAL A 150 7.82 -7.37 -13.82
N TRP A 151 7.77 -6.64 -14.94
CA TRP A 151 8.71 -6.82 -16.03
C TRP A 151 9.71 -5.67 -16.17
N LEU A 152 10.96 -6.02 -16.49
CA LEU A 152 11.84 -5.09 -17.20
C LEU A 152 11.31 -4.91 -18.62
N TRP A 153 11.01 -3.66 -18.99
CA TRP A 153 10.31 -3.31 -20.22
C TRP A 153 10.96 -3.92 -21.48
N GLU A 154 12.29 -3.79 -21.61
CA GLU A 154 13.02 -4.34 -22.75
C GLU A 154 12.91 -5.87 -22.84
N LYS A 155 13.00 -6.56 -21.70
CA LYS A 155 12.88 -8.02 -21.64
C LYS A 155 11.47 -8.49 -22.01
N LEU A 156 10.44 -7.74 -21.60
CA LEU A 156 9.07 -7.99 -21.99
C LEU A 156 8.91 -7.90 -23.51
N LEU A 157 9.45 -6.85 -24.14
CA LEU A 157 9.38 -6.67 -25.59
C LEU A 157 10.08 -7.81 -26.35
N LEU A 158 11.21 -8.31 -25.84
CA LEU A 158 11.95 -9.41 -26.45
C LEU A 158 11.26 -10.78 -26.28
N GLY A 159 10.36 -10.92 -25.31
CA GLY A 159 9.73 -12.19 -24.95
C GLY A 159 10.65 -13.10 -24.12
N THR A 160 11.65 -12.53 -23.46
CA THR A 160 12.60 -13.27 -22.61
C THR A 160 12.25 -13.03 -21.14
N THR A 161 11.31 -13.80 -20.60
CA THR A 161 10.85 -13.68 -19.21
C THR A 161 11.88 -14.27 -18.25
N THR A 162 12.94 -13.52 -17.93
CA THR A 162 13.79 -13.79 -16.76
C THR A 162 13.41 -12.84 -15.63
N SER A 163 12.61 -13.37 -14.70
CA SER A 163 12.27 -12.73 -13.42
C SER A 163 13.55 -12.35 -12.68
N THR A 164 13.59 -11.13 -12.13
CA THR A 164 14.70 -10.65 -11.30
C THR A 164 14.41 -10.95 -9.83
N SER A 165 15.16 -11.87 -9.23
CA SER A 165 15.28 -11.98 -7.77
C SER A 165 16.04 -10.77 -7.21
N ALA A 166 15.65 -10.33 -6.02
CA ALA A 166 16.24 -9.20 -5.32
C ALA A 166 17.67 -9.50 -4.86
N ASP A 167 18.59 -8.57 -5.12
CA ASP A 167 19.86 -8.44 -4.40
C ASP A 167 20.11 -6.96 -4.10
N THR A 168 20.75 -6.76 -2.95
CA THR A 168 20.85 -5.58 -2.08
C THR A 168 21.64 -4.41 -2.70
N ALA A 169 21.27 -3.17 -2.40
CA ALA A 169 22.15 -2.01 -2.59
C ALA A 169 21.92 -0.93 -1.52
N GLY A 170 23.03 -0.43 -0.99
CA GLY A 170 23.16 0.52 0.12
C GLY A 170 22.56 1.90 -0.11
N GLU A 171 22.35 2.54 1.04
CA GLU A 171 21.90 3.92 1.25
C GLU A 171 22.64 4.96 0.40
N LEU A 172 21.90 5.99 -0.03
CA LEU A 172 22.26 7.40 0.10
C LEU A 172 20.99 8.23 -0.19
N SER A 173 20.49 8.91 0.85
CA SER A 173 19.32 9.77 0.83
C SER A 173 19.64 11.14 0.18
N ILE A 174 18.72 11.62 -0.66
CA ILE A 174 18.66 13.04 -1.06
C ILE A 174 17.25 13.54 -0.74
N GLU A 175 17.18 14.49 0.18
CA GLU A 175 15.97 15.23 0.55
C GLU A 175 15.36 15.93 -0.67
N VAL A 176 14.09 15.65 -0.94
CA VAL A 176 13.25 16.48 -1.80
C VAL A 176 12.46 17.43 -0.90
N LEU A 177 12.66 18.74 -1.10
CA LEU A 177 12.00 19.82 -0.37
C LEU A 177 10.48 19.83 -0.64
N TYR A 178 9.70 19.60 0.41
CA TYR A 178 8.23 19.61 0.40
C TYR A 178 7.62 21.03 0.37
N PRO A 179 6.39 21.19 -0.19
CA PRO A 179 5.66 22.45 -0.24
C PRO A 179 5.15 22.94 1.14
N GLN A 180 4.84 24.24 1.23
CA GLN A 180 4.67 24.98 2.49
C GLN A 180 3.42 24.60 3.34
N PRO A 181 3.49 24.70 4.69
CA PRO A 181 2.61 24.01 5.64
C PRO A 181 1.16 24.50 5.81
N THR A 182 0.70 25.51 5.08
CA THR A 182 -0.60 26.16 5.35
C THR A 182 -1.76 25.66 4.49
N GLN A 183 -1.53 24.81 3.49
CA GLN A 183 -2.59 24.32 2.58
C GLN A 183 -3.04 22.87 2.84
N LEU A 184 -2.30 22.06 3.61
CA LEU A 184 -2.60 20.63 3.83
C LEU A 184 -3.58 20.36 4.99
N LEU A 185 -3.70 21.26 5.97
CA LEU A 185 -4.53 21.08 7.17
C LEU A 185 -6.04 21.00 6.89
N SER A 186 -6.54 21.54 5.77
CA SER A 186 -7.98 21.58 5.48
C SER A 186 -8.53 20.30 4.85
N VAL A 187 -7.69 19.52 4.15
CA VAL A 187 -8.13 18.32 3.43
C VAL A 187 -8.11 17.09 4.34
N THR A 188 -7.13 16.99 5.25
CA THR A 188 -6.91 15.80 6.10
C THR A 188 -7.82 15.71 7.34
N PHE A 189 -8.50 16.81 7.70
CA PHE A 189 -9.33 16.89 8.91
C PHE A 189 -10.53 15.92 8.91
N ASN A 190 -11.02 15.51 7.74
CA ASN A 190 -12.21 14.66 7.60
C ASN A 190 -11.92 13.22 7.15
N TRP A 191 -10.64 12.81 7.08
CA TRP A 191 -10.24 11.50 6.53
C TRP A 191 -10.42 10.35 7.51
N GLY A 192 -10.03 10.52 8.78
CA GLY A 192 -10.22 9.51 9.81
C GLY A 192 -11.71 9.39 10.16
N LYS A 193 -12.32 8.25 9.82
CA LYS A 193 -13.68 7.89 10.22
C LYS A 193 -13.64 6.52 10.88
N ASN A 194 -14.42 6.40 11.96
CA ASN A 194 -14.58 5.15 12.68
C ASN A 194 -15.79 4.42 12.10
N TYR A 195 -15.51 3.30 11.43
CA TYR A 195 -16.52 2.46 10.82
C TYR A 195 -16.98 1.38 11.80
N ALA A 196 -18.28 1.13 11.84
CA ALA A 196 -18.84 0.04 12.62
C ALA A 196 -18.32 -1.31 12.09
N ALA A 197 -18.15 -2.28 12.98
CA ALA A 197 -17.71 -3.61 12.64
C ALA A 197 -18.64 -4.25 11.60
N THR A 198 -18.04 -4.83 10.58
CA THR A 198 -18.75 -5.77 9.70
C THR A 198 -19.04 -7.06 10.47
N PRO A 199 -20.06 -7.85 10.08
CA PRO A 199 -20.32 -9.14 10.71
C PRO A 199 -19.10 -10.07 10.73
N GLU A 200 -18.25 -10.00 9.70
CA GLU A 200 -17.00 -10.76 9.58
C GLU A 200 -15.96 -10.36 10.64
N ASN A 201 -15.82 -9.05 10.91
CA ASN A 201 -14.82 -8.54 11.84
C ASN A 201 -15.32 -8.36 13.28
N ALA A 202 -16.64 -8.47 13.52
CA ALA A 202 -17.25 -8.16 14.83
C ALA A 202 -16.68 -9.01 15.99
N THR A 203 -16.26 -10.24 15.71
CA THR A 203 -15.68 -11.17 16.70
C THR A 203 -14.22 -11.55 16.38
N ALA A 204 -13.60 -10.88 15.40
CA ALA A 204 -12.22 -11.16 15.00
C ALA A 204 -11.24 -10.82 16.13
N LYS A 205 -10.16 -11.60 16.27
CA LYS A 205 -9.11 -11.34 17.26
C LYS A 205 -8.45 -9.99 16.98
N ILE A 206 -8.19 -9.23 18.04
CA ILE A 206 -7.53 -7.92 17.97
C ILE A 206 -6.17 -8.03 18.66
N HIS A 207 -5.11 -7.65 17.96
CA HIS A 207 -3.81 -7.43 18.60
C HIS A 207 -3.40 -5.96 18.48
N VAL A 208 -2.93 -5.41 19.59
CA VAL A 208 -2.53 -4.02 19.71
C VAL A 208 -1.03 -3.97 19.92
N PHE A 209 -0.30 -3.42 18.95
CA PHE A 209 1.11 -3.10 19.04
C PHE A 209 1.25 -1.64 19.47
N TRP A 210 1.75 -1.41 20.68
CA TRP A 210 1.76 -0.08 21.29
C TRP A 210 3.17 0.45 21.54
N ASP A 211 3.56 1.46 20.77
CA ASP A 211 4.75 2.26 21.02
C ASP A 211 4.51 3.25 22.17
N MET A 212 5.16 3.00 23.32
CA MET A 212 5.06 3.86 24.48
C MET A 212 5.96 5.11 24.41
N PHE A 213 6.89 5.20 23.46
CA PHE A 213 7.70 6.40 23.24
C PHE A 213 6.88 7.48 22.54
N ASP A 214 6.14 7.10 21.50
CA ASP A 214 5.25 8.00 20.76
C ASP A 214 3.97 8.30 21.55
N CYS A 215 3.36 7.26 22.12
CA CYS A 215 2.09 7.35 22.83
C CYS A 215 2.26 6.96 24.31
N PRO A 216 2.97 7.76 25.12
CA PRO A 216 3.17 7.44 26.53
C PRO A 216 1.87 7.54 27.33
N ILE A 217 1.85 6.94 28.51
CA ILE A 217 0.73 7.09 29.44
C ILE A 217 0.67 8.55 29.92
N PRO A 218 -0.46 9.28 29.75
CA PRO A 218 -0.57 10.66 30.19
C PRO A 218 -0.35 10.83 31.69
N GLY A 219 0.22 11.97 32.09
CA GLY A 219 0.50 12.27 33.50
C GLY A 219 -0.77 12.20 34.38
N GLY A 220 -0.73 11.38 35.42
CA GLY A 220 -1.85 11.17 36.34
C GLY A 220 -2.92 10.19 35.84
N TYR A 221 -2.76 9.60 34.66
CA TYR A 221 -3.61 8.53 34.18
C TYR A 221 -3.24 7.19 34.85
N ASP A 222 -4.23 6.42 35.30
CA ASP A 222 -4.00 5.09 35.86
C ASP A 222 -3.71 4.08 34.73
N PRO A 223 -2.50 3.48 34.66
CA PRO A 223 -2.15 2.50 33.62
C PRO A 223 -3.14 1.33 33.52
N ARG A 224 -3.81 0.97 34.62
CA ARG A 224 -4.82 -0.11 34.63
C ARG A 224 -6.06 0.21 33.79
N ARG A 225 -6.25 1.48 33.40
CA ARG A 225 -7.38 1.91 32.57
C ARG A 225 -7.11 1.81 31.08
N VAL A 226 -5.86 1.60 30.64
CA VAL A 226 -5.51 1.51 29.21
C VAL A 226 -6.30 0.40 28.51
N ARG A 227 -6.21 -0.85 28.97
CA ARG A 227 -6.98 -1.97 28.37
C ARG A 227 -8.49 -1.71 28.37
N PRO A 228 -9.14 -1.36 29.49
CA PRO A 228 -10.57 -1.03 29.50
C PRO A 228 -10.97 0.08 28.53
N SER A 229 -10.12 1.10 28.37
CA SER A 229 -10.36 2.20 27.43
C SER A 229 -10.32 1.73 25.97
N LEU A 230 -9.32 0.92 25.60
CA LEU A 230 -9.20 0.30 24.27
C LEU A 230 -10.40 -0.60 23.97
N GLU A 231 -10.68 -1.57 24.84
CA GLU A 231 -11.81 -2.50 24.69
C GLU A 231 -13.15 -1.75 24.63
N GLY A 232 -13.32 -0.70 25.43
CA GLY A 232 -14.48 0.18 25.40
C GLY A 232 -14.65 0.91 24.07
N ALA A 233 -13.56 1.40 23.48
CA ALA A 233 -13.57 2.05 22.18
C ALA A 233 -13.93 1.07 21.04
N PHE A 234 -13.35 -0.13 21.06
CA PHE A 234 -13.68 -1.20 20.10
C PHE A 234 -15.15 -1.60 20.19
N LYS A 235 -15.66 -1.80 21.42
CA LYS A 235 -17.06 -2.17 21.67
C LYS A 235 -18.05 -1.12 21.19
N LYS A 236 -17.74 0.17 21.34
CA LYS A 236 -18.57 1.27 20.81
C LYS A 236 -18.75 1.20 19.30
N LEU A 237 -17.79 0.62 18.58
CA LEU A 237 -17.84 0.39 17.14
C LEU A 237 -18.37 -1.01 16.76
N GLY A 238 -18.75 -1.85 17.74
CA GLY A 238 -19.29 -3.19 17.50
C GLY A 238 -18.24 -4.30 17.39
N TYR A 239 -16.97 -4.02 17.69
CA TYR A 239 -15.93 -5.04 17.79
C TYR A 239 -15.91 -5.62 19.20
N SER A 240 -15.98 -6.95 19.30
CA SER A 240 -16.15 -7.70 20.55
C SER A 240 -15.27 -8.95 20.64
N GLY A 241 -14.34 -9.11 19.68
CA GLY A 241 -13.39 -10.23 19.68
C GLY A 241 -12.33 -10.13 20.78
N PRO A 242 -11.56 -11.21 21.00
CA PRO A 242 -10.52 -11.24 22.02
C PRO A 242 -9.42 -10.21 21.77
N VAL A 243 -8.97 -9.51 22.81
CA VAL A 243 -7.96 -8.45 22.72
C VAL A 243 -6.66 -8.84 23.44
N SER A 244 -5.57 -8.86 22.67
CA SER A 244 -4.19 -8.96 23.15
C SER A 244 -3.46 -7.63 22.91
N ILE A 245 -2.58 -7.24 23.82
CA ILE A 245 -1.91 -5.93 23.79
C ILE A 245 -0.45 -6.14 24.21
N THR A 246 0.48 -5.69 23.37
CA THR A 246 1.91 -5.61 23.67
C THR A 246 2.34 -4.15 23.68
N ALA A 247 2.87 -3.70 24.82
CA ALA A 247 3.40 -2.36 25.01
C ALA A 247 4.94 -2.40 24.91
N TYR A 248 5.49 -1.61 24.01
CA TYR A 248 6.92 -1.54 23.71
C TYR A 248 7.49 -0.27 24.34
N GLY A 249 8.50 -0.42 25.19
CA GLY A 249 9.15 0.73 25.81
C GLY A 249 10.40 0.40 26.61
N ASP A 250 11.12 1.44 27.01
CA ASP A 250 12.29 1.27 27.87
C ASP A 250 11.84 1.09 29.33
N HIS A 251 11.95 -0.14 29.83
CA HIS A 251 11.68 -0.49 31.23
C HIS A 251 12.53 0.31 32.22
N LYS A 252 13.71 0.82 31.82
CA LYS A 252 14.57 1.63 32.68
C LYS A 252 14.07 3.06 32.84
N GLN A 253 13.31 3.55 31.87
CA GLN A 253 12.75 4.91 31.86
C GLN A 253 11.28 4.93 32.29
N THR A 254 10.61 3.77 32.24
CA THR A 254 9.24 3.61 32.72
C THR A 254 9.24 3.18 34.18
N SER A 255 8.47 3.85 35.03
CA SER A 255 8.35 3.49 36.45
C SER A 255 7.88 2.04 36.63
N ASP A 256 8.54 1.28 37.51
CA ASP A 256 8.15 -0.11 37.86
C ASP A 256 6.68 -0.22 38.26
N VAL A 257 6.15 0.81 38.91
CA VAL A 257 4.74 0.88 39.31
C VAL A 257 3.82 0.92 38.09
N HIS A 258 4.21 1.62 37.02
CA HIS A 258 3.44 1.66 35.77
C HIS A 258 3.52 0.33 35.02
N LEU A 259 4.71 -0.27 34.91
CA LEU A 259 4.89 -1.56 34.27
C LEU A 259 4.07 -2.65 34.96
N GLN A 260 4.14 -2.70 36.30
CA GLN A 260 3.35 -3.64 37.08
C GLN A 260 1.84 -3.40 36.92
N ALA A 261 1.41 -2.14 36.89
CA ALA A 261 0.01 -1.80 36.68
C ALA A 261 -0.50 -2.26 35.30
N LEU A 262 0.28 -2.10 34.23
CA LEU A 262 -0.04 -2.63 32.90
C LEU A 262 -0.17 -4.16 32.92
N SER A 263 0.84 -4.86 33.45
CA SER A 263 0.83 -6.33 33.54
C SER A 263 -0.32 -6.88 34.37
N THR A 264 -0.79 -6.18 35.42
CA THR A 264 -1.96 -6.62 36.21
C THR A 264 -3.26 -6.65 35.42
N THR A 265 -3.30 -5.95 34.28
CA THR A 265 -4.42 -5.97 33.34
C THR A 265 -4.18 -6.92 32.15
N GLY A 266 -3.11 -7.70 32.16
CA GLY A 266 -2.74 -8.59 31.07
C GLY A 266 -2.26 -7.86 29.82
N ILE A 267 -1.65 -6.68 29.97
CA ILE A 267 -0.86 -6.05 28.90
C ILE A 267 0.55 -6.62 29.00
N ASP A 268 1.03 -7.23 27.92
CA ASP A 268 2.41 -7.68 27.82
C ASP A 268 3.31 -6.47 27.63
N VAL A 269 4.45 -6.44 28.33
CA VAL A 269 5.38 -5.31 28.25
C VAL A 269 6.73 -5.81 27.75
N ALA A 270 7.14 -5.30 26.59
CA ALA A 270 8.37 -5.64 25.92
C ALA A 270 9.43 -4.54 26.15
N HIS A 271 10.57 -4.93 26.72
CA HIS A 271 11.70 -4.01 26.89
C HIS A 271 12.38 -3.78 25.55
N VAL A 272 12.42 -2.52 25.12
CA VAL A 272 13.13 -2.13 23.91
C VAL A 272 13.66 -0.71 24.03
N ILE A 273 14.72 -0.40 23.28
CA ILE A 273 15.23 0.97 23.11
C ILE A 273 14.60 1.59 21.85
N PRO A 274 14.47 2.94 21.76
CA PRO A 274 13.83 3.60 20.62
C PRO A 274 14.37 3.15 19.26
N GLU A 275 15.67 2.91 19.13
CA GLU A 275 16.32 2.53 17.86
C GLU A 275 15.98 1.11 17.38
N LYS A 276 15.34 0.29 18.23
CA LYS A 276 15.02 -1.10 17.94
C LYS A 276 13.53 -1.43 18.01
N ILE A 277 12.69 -0.45 18.34
CA ILE A 277 11.27 -0.69 18.56
C ILE A 277 10.58 -1.27 17.33
N PHE A 278 10.73 -0.65 16.16
CA PHE A 278 10.07 -1.12 14.94
C PHE A 278 10.57 -2.48 14.46
N SER A 279 11.85 -2.81 14.71
CA SER A 279 12.39 -4.14 14.41
C SER A 279 11.69 -5.21 15.26
N LEU A 280 11.53 -4.95 16.56
CA LEU A 280 10.88 -5.89 17.47
C LEU A 280 9.37 -6.00 17.19
N MET A 281 8.70 -4.87 16.91
CA MET A 281 7.29 -4.87 16.53
C MET A 281 7.06 -5.64 15.22
N TYR A 282 7.98 -5.55 14.26
CA TYR A 282 7.91 -6.33 13.03
C TYR A 282 8.04 -7.82 13.30
N ASP A 283 9.04 -8.25 14.07
CA ASP A 283 9.24 -9.66 14.41
C ASP A 283 7.99 -10.22 15.13
N ASP A 284 7.48 -9.51 16.15
CA ASP A 284 6.27 -9.90 16.87
C ASP A 284 5.02 -9.91 15.97
N LEU A 285 4.91 -8.97 15.02
CA LEU A 285 3.83 -8.94 14.03
C LEU A 285 3.86 -10.17 13.13
N MET A 286 5.05 -10.54 12.63
CA MET A 286 5.25 -11.67 11.74
C MET A 286 4.99 -13.00 12.47
N ASP A 287 5.44 -13.13 13.71
CA ASP A 287 5.15 -14.30 14.55
C ASP A 287 3.66 -14.38 14.88
N TRP A 288 3.02 -13.26 15.21
CA TRP A 288 1.61 -13.24 15.58
C TRP A 288 0.70 -13.62 14.42
N GLN A 289 0.98 -13.16 13.19
CA GLN A 289 0.11 -13.47 12.04
C GLN A 289 0.10 -14.95 11.67
N ASP A 290 1.18 -15.69 11.92
CA ASP A 290 1.30 -17.10 11.55
C ASP A 290 0.25 -17.95 12.29
N ASP A 291 -0.06 -17.57 13.54
CA ASP A 291 -1.08 -18.21 14.36
C ASP A 291 -2.48 -17.58 14.22
N ASN A 292 -2.61 -16.44 13.52
CA ASN A 292 -3.82 -15.62 13.53
C ASN A 292 -4.24 -15.16 12.13
N PRO A 293 -4.57 -16.09 11.21
CA PRO A 293 -5.02 -15.73 9.87
C PRO A 293 -6.31 -14.91 9.90
N ALA A 294 -6.56 -14.14 8.84
CA ALA A 294 -7.78 -13.35 8.72
C ALA A 294 -9.07 -14.23 8.77
N PRO A 295 -10.18 -13.73 9.34
CA PRO A 295 -10.39 -12.36 9.81
C PRO A 295 -9.74 -12.10 11.18
N ALA A 296 -8.88 -11.09 11.21
CA ALA A 296 -8.11 -10.66 12.36
C ALA A 296 -7.84 -9.15 12.22
N ILE A 297 -7.70 -8.48 13.36
CA ILE A 297 -7.57 -7.03 13.44
C ILE A 297 -6.22 -6.69 14.07
N ILE A 298 -5.46 -5.82 13.40
CA ILE A 298 -4.21 -5.30 13.91
C ILE A 298 -4.40 -3.82 14.22
N MET A 299 -4.07 -3.41 15.44
CA MET A 299 -4.01 -2.02 15.85
C MET A 299 -2.56 -1.60 16.07
N LEU A 300 -2.13 -0.54 15.40
CA LEU A 300 -0.88 0.15 15.70
C LEU A 300 -1.17 1.37 16.57
N ILE A 301 -0.39 1.58 17.63
CA ILE A 301 -0.40 2.83 18.40
C ILE A 301 1.00 3.43 18.31
N SER A 302 1.17 4.43 17.45
CA SER A 302 2.44 5.11 17.15
C SER A 302 2.16 6.35 16.29
N ASP A 303 3.03 7.36 16.39
CA ASP A 303 2.99 8.58 15.56
C ASP A 303 3.65 8.38 14.20
N GLU A 304 4.54 7.40 14.08
CA GLU A 304 5.28 7.08 12.86
C GLU A 304 4.79 5.79 12.17
N PRO A 305 3.78 5.86 11.29
CA PRO A 305 3.60 4.81 10.30
C PRO A 305 3.98 5.28 8.90
N VAL A 306 4.85 6.29 8.78
CA VAL A 306 5.12 6.91 7.48
C VAL A 306 5.96 6.02 6.58
N ASP A 307 6.76 5.11 7.13
CA ASP A 307 7.58 4.24 6.28
C ASP A 307 7.39 2.76 6.65
N PHE A 308 8.28 2.13 7.41
CA PHE A 308 8.40 0.66 7.41
C PHE A 308 7.18 -0.15 7.88
N LEU A 309 6.67 0.07 9.10
CA LEU A 309 5.62 -0.80 9.65
C LEU A 309 4.26 -0.54 8.99
N GLY A 310 3.99 0.70 8.60
CA GLY A 310 2.77 1.08 7.87
C GLY A 310 2.68 0.40 6.51
N ASP A 311 3.81 0.32 5.79
CA ASP A 311 3.91 -0.35 4.50
C ASP A 311 3.63 -1.86 4.60
N ILE A 312 4.20 -2.52 5.61
CA ILE A 312 3.94 -3.95 5.89
C ILE A 312 2.47 -4.18 6.22
N LEU A 313 1.88 -3.37 7.11
CA LEU A 313 0.46 -3.50 7.47
C LEU A 313 -0.46 -3.29 6.26
N ALA A 314 -0.13 -2.35 5.38
CA ALA A 314 -0.85 -2.15 4.13
C ALA A 314 -0.78 -3.41 3.25
N LEU A 315 0.39 -4.03 3.08
CA LEU A 315 0.54 -5.28 2.33
C LEU A 315 -0.26 -6.44 2.94
N LEU A 316 -0.25 -6.58 4.27
CA LEU A 316 -1.06 -7.57 4.98
C LEU A 316 -2.55 -7.38 4.72
N GLN A 317 -3.05 -6.14 4.74
CA GLN A 317 -4.44 -5.87 4.37
C GLN A 317 -4.71 -6.13 2.88
N GLN A 318 -3.79 -5.78 1.98
CA GLN A 318 -3.93 -6.02 0.53
C GLN A 318 -4.06 -7.52 0.24
N GLN A 319 -3.18 -8.34 0.81
CA GLN A 319 -3.01 -9.75 0.46
C GLN A 319 -3.85 -10.69 1.33
N GLN A 320 -3.85 -10.46 2.64
CA GLN A 320 -4.46 -11.35 3.62
C GLN A 320 -5.78 -10.82 4.20
N LYS A 321 -6.17 -9.58 3.87
CA LYS A 321 -7.45 -8.96 4.28
C LYS A 321 -7.60 -8.75 5.79
N TYR A 322 -6.48 -8.57 6.49
CA TYR A 322 -6.51 -8.02 7.86
C TYR A 322 -7.26 -6.70 7.90
N ASN A 323 -7.95 -6.45 9.00
CA ASN A 323 -8.55 -5.15 9.28
C ASN A 323 -7.60 -4.32 10.15
N LEU A 324 -7.45 -3.04 9.85
CA LEU A 324 -6.44 -2.20 10.51
C LEU A 324 -7.08 -1.10 11.35
N PHE A 325 -6.54 -0.90 12.55
CA PHE A 325 -6.81 0.23 13.44
C PHE A 325 -5.53 1.02 13.68
N TRP A 326 -5.68 2.30 14.01
CA TRP A 326 -4.53 3.14 14.32
C TRP A 326 -4.84 4.14 15.43
N ALA A 327 -3.92 4.32 16.38
CA ALA A 327 -3.95 5.48 17.27
C ALA A 327 -2.60 6.19 17.27
N TYR A 328 -2.66 7.49 17.51
CA TYR A 328 -1.54 8.41 17.42
C TYR A 328 -1.71 9.54 18.44
N SER A 329 -0.60 10.11 18.92
CA SER A 329 -0.59 11.25 19.83
C SER A 329 -1.05 12.53 19.11
N PHE A 330 -0.69 12.70 17.83
CA PHE A 330 -1.17 13.78 16.98
C PHE A 330 -1.55 13.29 15.58
N ARG A 331 -2.54 13.95 14.97
CA ARG A 331 -2.98 13.56 13.62
C ARG A 331 -1.87 13.86 12.61
N PRO A 332 -1.49 12.88 11.76
CA PRO A 332 -0.51 13.10 10.69
C PRO A 332 -0.96 14.18 9.70
N ARG A 333 0.02 14.86 9.11
CA ARG A 333 -0.20 15.88 8.09
C ARG A 333 -0.51 15.31 6.72
N GLU A 334 -0.02 14.10 6.45
CA GLU A 334 -0.15 13.40 5.18
C GLU A 334 -1.04 12.16 5.32
N MET A 335 -1.57 11.69 4.20
CA MET A 335 -2.39 10.47 4.19
C MET A 335 -1.47 9.26 4.34
N SER A 336 -1.69 8.43 5.35
CA SER A 336 -0.99 7.14 5.48
C SER A 336 -1.36 6.20 4.32
N ILE A 337 -0.42 5.34 3.93
CA ILE A 337 -0.69 4.22 3.03
C ILE A 337 -1.70 3.23 3.64
N MET A 338 -1.77 3.12 4.97
CA MET A 338 -2.71 2.24 5.67
C MET A 338 -4.15 2.72 5.53
N LEU A 339 -5.04 1.82 5.15
CA LEU A 339 -6.47 2.04 5.11
C LEU A 339 -7.13 1.46 6.36
N THR A 340 -7.22 2.31 7.38
CA THR A 340 -7.78 1.97 8.68
C THR A 340 -9.31 1.98 8.68
N SER A 341 -9.90 1.07 9.45
CA SER A 341 -11.34 1.05 9.75
C SER A 341 -11.70 1.90 10.96
N ALA A 342 -10.72 2.22 11.81
CA ALA A 342 -10.91 3.12 12.93
C ALA A 342 -9.59 3.78 13.33
N GLU A 343 -9.70 5.03 13.76
CA GLU A 343 -8.59 5.85 14.20
C GLU A 343 -8.92 6.64 15.47
N TRP A 344 -7.92 6.84 16.32
CA TRP A 344 -8.07 7.61 17.55
C TRP A 344 -6.88 8.51 17.83
N LEU A 345 -7.15 9.69 18.39
CA LEU A 345 -6.15 10.43 19.14
C LEU A 345 -5.94 9.73 20.48
N TRP A 346 -4.70 9.43 20.83
CA TRP A 346 -4.31 8.67 22.02
C TRP A 346 -4.91 9.24 23.30
N ASP A 347 -4.77 10.54 23.53
CA ASP A 347 -5.33 11.20 24.72
C ASP A 347 -6.86 11.06 24.81
N ARG A 348 -7.56 11.06 23.67
CA ARG A 348 -9.02 10.91 23.62
C ARG A 348 -9.46 9.46 23.76
N LEU A 349 -8.59 8.53 23.38
CA LEU A 349 -8.81 7.10 23.53
C LEU A 349 -8.78 6.71 25.00
N LEU A 350 -7.92 7.38 25.78
CA LEU A 350 -7.78 7.15 27.21
C LEU A 350 -8.79 7.93 28.07
N ALA A 351 -9.41 8.98 27.56
CA ALA A 351 -10.32 9.89 28.27
C ALA A 351 -11.55 9.23 28.93
#